data_AF-A0A2T1E6D2-F1
#
_entry.id   AF-A0A2T1E6D2-F1
#
_cell.length_a   1.000
_cell.length_b   1.000
_cell.length_c   1.000
_cell.angle_alpha   90.00
_cell.angle_beta   90.00
_cell.angle_gamma   90.00
#
_symmetry.space_group_name_H-M   'P 1'
#
loop_
_entity.id
_entity.type
_entity.pdbx_description
1 polymer ?
#
loop_
_entity_poly.entity_id
_entity_poly.type
_entity_poly.pdbx_seq_one_letter_code
_entity_poly.pdbx_strand_id
1 'polypeptide(L)'
;MPRLNPFTLQMEITRMFEQGQSFFASLKVQDWLRERNEEPDAYDILFHQKPAPPGSGQVMTVEIELRRKDGQPADAWLQEEANRHA
;
A
#
# COMPACT_ATOMS: atom_id res chain seq x y z
N MET A 1 -13.63 4.89 21.60
CA MET A 1 -12.33 4.55 20.97
C MET A 1 -12.65 4.05 19.57
N PRO A 2 -12.14 4.68 18.50
CA PRO A 2 -12.45 4.21 17.16
C PRO A 2 -11.82 2.84 16.98
N ARG A 3 -12.63 1.89 16.52
CA ARG A 3 -12.24 0.51 16.23
C ARG A 3 -11.29 0.58 15.03
N LEU A 4 -9.99 0.48 15.28
CA LEU A 4 -8.96 0.38 14.24
C LEU A 4 -9.37 -0.77 13.30
N ASN A 5 -9.64 -0.43 12.04
CA ASN A 5 -10.08 -1.37 11.03
C ASN A 5 -9.03 -2.50 10.89
N PRO A 6 -9.42 -3.78 10.92
CA PRO A 6 -8.50 -4.91 10.73
C PRO A 6 -8.16 -5.16 9.25
N PHE A 7 -8.12 -4.11 8.43
CA PHE A 7 -7.78 -4.21 7.01
C PHE A 7 -6.34 -3.75 6.80
N THR A 8 -5.55 -4.55 6.08
CA THR A 8 -4.16 -4.20 5.76
C THR A 8 -4.13 -3.05 4.75
N LEU A 9 -3.02 -2.31 4.69
CA LEU A 9 -2.84 -1.21 3.74
C LEU A 9 -3.16 -1.66 2.31
N GLN A 10 -2.61 -2.80 1.90
CA GLN A 10 -2.84 -3.37 0.57
C GLN A 10 -4.32 -3.62 0.27
N MET A 11 -5.11 -4.12 1.23
CA MET A 11 -6.55 -4.30 1.05
C MET A 11 -7.28 -2.97 0.87
N GLU A 12 -6.91 -1.95 1.65
CA GLU A 12 -7.49 -0.62 1.51
C GLU A 12 -7.16 -0.01 0.15
N ILE A 13 -5.90 -0.06 -0.28
CA ILE A 13 -5.48 0.41 -1.61
C ILE A 13 -6.21 -0.37 -2.71
N THR A 14 -6.31 -1.68 -2.60
CA THR A 14 -7.02 -2.50 -3.59
C THR A 14 -8.48 -2.07 -3.73
N ARG A 15 -9.19 -1.87 -2.61
CA ARG A 15 -10.57 -1.36 -2.63
C ARG A 15 -10.68 0.04 -3.23
N MET A 16 -9.70 0.92 -2.98
CA MET A 16 -9.70 2.25 -3.58
C MET A 16 -9.58 2.17 -5.11
N PHE A 17 -8.75 1.26 -5.64
CA PHE A 17 -8.67 1.03 -7.08
C PHE A 17 -9.97 0.46 -7.64
N GLU A 18 -10.57 -0.53 -6.98
CA GLU A 18 -11.86 -1.11 -7.40
C GLU A 18 -12.99 -0.07 -7.42
N GLN A 19 -12.97 0.90 -6.49
CA GLN A 19 -13.97 1.96 -6.38
C GLN A 19 -13.66 3.20 -7.26
N GLY A 20 -12.59 3.19 -8.05
CA GLY A 20 -12.17 4.33 -8.86
C GLY A 20 -11.60 5.51 -8.06
N GLN A 21 -11.22 5.29 -6.80
CA GLN A 21 -10.61 6.26 -5.89
C GLN A 21 -9.07 6.16 -5.86
N SER A 22 -8.45 5.54 -6.87
CA SER A 22 -7.00 5.34 -6.98
C SER A 22 -6.20 6.65 -6.92
N PHE A 23 -6.80 7.79 -7.27
CA PHE A 23 -6.19 9.11 -7.14
C PHE A 23 -5.70 9.42 -5.71
N PHE A 24 -6.42 8.93 -4.70
CA PHE A 24 -6.07 9.14 -3.29
C PHE A 24 -5.19 8.02 -2.71
N ALA A 25 -4.87 6.98 -3.48
CA ALA A 25 -4.09 5.84 -3.00
C ALA A 25 -2.68 6.26 -2.55
N SER A 26 -2.04 7.17 -3.28
CA SER A 26 -0.72 7.70 -2.91
C SER A 26 -0.76 8.43 -1.57
N LEU A 27 -1.75 9.29 -1.33
CA LEU A 27 -1.93 9.99 -0.07
C LEU A 27 -2.09 9.01 1.10
N LYS A 28 -2.88 7.94 0.90
CA LYS A 28 -3.07 6.89 1.90
C LYS A 28 -1.76 6.17 2.26
N VAL A 29 -0.92 5.86 1.27
CA VAL A 29 0.41 5.27 1.51
C VAL A 29 1.34 6.27 2.22
N GLN A 30 1.28 7.56 1.87
CA GLN A 30 2.06 8.58 2.56
C GLN A 30 1.67 8.71 4.04
N ASP A 31 0.39 8.69 4.36
CA ASP A 31 -0.08 8.72 5.75
C ASP A 31 0.40 7.49 6.53
N TRP A 32 0.32 6.31 5.91
CA TRP A 32 0.81 5.07 6.48
C TRP A 32 2.33 5.08 6.74
N LEU A 33 3.11 5.73 5.87
CA LEU A 33 4.55 5.95 6.07
C LEU A 33 4.79 6.88 7.27
N ARG A 34 4.06 8.00 7.37
CA ARG A 34 4.16 8.94 8.49
C ARG A 34 3.86 8.27 9.83
N GLU A 35 2.85 7.40 9.88
CA GLU A 35 2.50 6.61 11.09
C GLU A 35 3.66 5.71 11.57
N ARG A 36 4.59 5.36 10.68
CA ARG A 36 5.77 4.53 10.96
C ARG A 36 7.05 5.34 11.15
N ASN A 37 6.95 6.67 11.25
CA ASN A 37 8.08 7.60 11.29
C ASN A 37 8.97 7.58 10.04
N GLU A 38 8.42 7.18 8.90
CA GLU A 38 9.09 7.28 7.60
C GLU A 38 8.77 8.63 6.94
N GLU A 39 9.72 9.16 6.17
CA GLU A 39 9.54 10.40 5.40
C GLU A 39 8.93 10.07 4.03
N PRO A 40 7.65 10.39 3.76
CA PRO A 40 6.99 9.96 2.51
C PRO A 40 7.61 10.57 1.27
N ASP A 41 8.16 11.77 1.39
CA ASP A 41 8.80 12.48 0.28
C ASP A 41 10.13 11.83 -0.13
N ALA A 42 10.71 10.95 0.70
CA ALA A 42 11.88 10.15 0.37
C ALA A 42 11.56 8.98 -0.57
N TYR A 43 10.28 8.66 -0.81
CA TYR A 43 9.85 7.52 -1.60
C TYR A 43 9.05 7.94 -2.85
N ASP A 44 9.27 7.22 -3.94
CA ASP A 44 8.34 7.10 -5.05
C ASP A 44 7.40 5.92 -4.76
N ILE A 45 6.09 6.18 -4.83
CA ILE A 45 5.03 5.22 -4.54
C ILE A 45 4.43 4.76 -5.87
N LEU A 46 4.61 3.49 -6.19
CA LEU A 46 4.12 2.86 -7.42
C LEU A 46 3.06 1.81 -7.08
N PHE A 47 2.07 1.66 -7.96
CA PHE A 47 0.96 0.72 -7.78
C PHE A 47 0.91 -0.26 -8.94
N HIS A 48 0.98 -1.55 -8.64
CA HIS A 48 0.94 -2.63 -9.62
C HIS A 48 -0.35 -3.44 -9.45
N GLN A 49 -1.24 -3.32 -10.44
CA GLN A 49 -2.46 -4.13 -10.48
C GLN A 49 -2.12 -5.53 -10.98
N LYS A 50 -2.36 -6.55 -10.15
CA LYS A 50 -2.17 -7.96 -10.49
C LYS A 50 -3.48 -8.71 -10.28
N PRO A 51 -3.71 -9.83 -10.99
CA PRO A 51 -4.82 -10.71 -10.69
C PRO A 51 -4.76 -11.15 -9.22
N ALA A 52 -5.89 -11.10 -8.53
CA ALA A 52 -5.91 -11.50 -7.12
C ALA A 52 -5.64 -13.00 -6.99
N PRO A 53 -4.96 -13.45 -5.92
CA PRO A 53 -4.73 -14.87 -5.71
C PRO A 53 -6.07 -15.62 -5.51
N PRO A 54 -6.17 -16.88 -5.94
CA PRO A 54 -7.36 -17.69 -5.77
C PRO A 54 -7.76 -17.76 -4.28
N GLY A 55 -9.04 -17.52 -3.98
CA GLY A 55 -9.57 -17.58 -2.61
C GLY A 55 -9.58 -16.24 -1.85
N SER A 56 -9.06 -15.16 -2.44
CA SER A 56 -9.09 -13.81 -1.83
C SER A 56 -10.46 -13.10 -1.92
N GLY A 57 -11.35 -13.58 -2.80
CA GLY A 57 -12.66 -12.95 -3.05
C GLY A 57 -12.61 -11.63 -3.83
N GLN A 58 -11.42 -11.16 -4.19
CA GLN A 58 -11.19 -10.00 -5.05
C GLN A 58 -10.88 -10.45 -6.49
N VAL A 59 -11.13 -9.58 -7.47
CA VAL A 59 -10.78 -9.85 -8.88
C VAL A 59 -9.33 -9.45 -9.15
N MET A 60 -8.86 -8.39 -8.50
CA MET A 60 -7.51 -7.83 -8.64
C MET A 60 -6.94 -7.51 -7.25
N THR A 61 -5.62 -7.51 -7.14
CA THR A 61 -4.86 -7.03 -5.98
C THR A 61 -3.92 -5.94 -6.44
N VAL A 62 -3.78 -4.89 -5.63
CA VAL A 62 -2.84 -3.80 -5.90
C VAL A 62 -1.62 -3.95 -5.00
N GLU A 63 -0.48 -4.24 -5.61
CA GLU A 63 0.81 -4.26 -4.93
C GLU A 63 1.40 -2.85 -4.89
N ILE A 64 1.93 -2.48 -3.73
CA ILE A 64 2.51 -1.17 -3.45
C ILE A 64 4.01 -1.33 -3.53
N GLU A 65 4.67 -0.66 -4.47
CA GLU A 65 6.13 -0.59 -4.53
C GLU A 65 6.60 0.75 -3.98
N LEU A 66 7.47 0.68 -2.97
CA LEU A 66 8.18 1.82 -2.41
C LEU A 66 9.59 1.84 -2.99
N ARG A 67 9.95 2.92 -3.66
CA ARG A 67 11.30 3.13 -4.20
C ARG A 67 11.91 4.36 -3.56
N ARG A 68 13.06 4.25 -2.90
CA ARG A 68 13.71 5.45 -2.35
C ARG A 68 14.25 6.32 -3.48
N LYS A 69 14.05 7.63 -3.35
CA LYS A 69 14.53 8.64 -4.31
C LYS A 69 16.03 8.85 -4.27
N ASP A 70 16.68 8.46 -3.18
CA ASP A 70 18.14 8.48 -3.03
C ASP A 70 18.86 7.40 -3.86
N GLY A 71 18.11 6.54 -4.56
CA GLY A 71 18.64 5.46 -5.39
C GLY A 71 18.95 4.17 -4.63
N GLN A 72 18.73 4.14 -3.32
CA GLN A 72 18.84 2.92 -2.52
C GLN A 72 17.56 2.07 -2.64
N PRO A 73 17.64 0.75 -2.43
CA PRO A 73 16.44 -0.06 -2.27
C PRO A 73 15.68 0.39 -1.02
N ALA A 74 14.34 0.39 -1.08
CA ALA A 74 13.54 0.54 0.13
C ALA A 74 13.81 -0.63 1.09
N ASP A 75 13.62 -0.37 2.37
CA ASP A 75 13.81 -1.39 3.39
C ASP A 75 12.83 -2.55 3.17
N ALA A 76 13.36 -3.78 3.13
CA ALA A 76 12.57 -4.97 2.79
C ALA A 76 11.39 -5.17 3.73
N TRP A 77 11.58 -4.92 5.04
CA TRP A 77 10.51 -5.03 6.03
C TRP A 77 9.38 -4.03 5.77
N LEU A 78 9.69 -2.82 5.28
CA LEU A 78 8.71 -1.78 5.00
C LEU A 78 7.90 -2.14 3.75
N GLN A 79 8.59 -2.63 2.72
CA GLN A 79 8.00 -3.14 1.48
C GLN A 79 7.06 -4.34 1.74
N GLU A 80 7.48 -5.27 2.59
CA GLU A 80 6.67 -6.42 3.01
C GLU A 80 5.46 -6.00 3.84
N GLU A 81 5.65 -5.09 4.80
CA GLU A 81 4.58 -4.60 5.67
C GLU A 81 3.53 -3.79 4.90
N ALA A 82 3.93 -3.04 3.86
CA ALA A 82 3.01 -2.35 2.96
C ALA A 82 2.11 -3.33 2.19
N ASN A 83 2.64 -4.51 1.85
CA ASN A 83 1.95 -5.55 1.08
C ASN A 83 1.46 -6.74 1.92
N ARG A 84 1.40 -6.58 3.25
CA ARG A 84 0.98 -7.66 4.14
C ARG A 84 -0.45 -8.08 3.80
N HIS A 85 -0.62 -9.39 3.57
CA HIS A 85 -1.92 -10.04 3.49
C HIS A 85 -2.32 -10.52 4.90
N ALA A 86 -3.60 -10.39 5.26
CA ALA A 86 -4.13 -10.80 6.56
C ALA A 86 -4.09 -12.33 6.75
#